data_AF-A0A819KDM5-F1
#
_entry.id   AF-A0A819KDM5-F1
#
_cell.length_a   1.000
_cell.length_b   1.000
_cell.length_c   1.000
_cell.angle_alpha   90.00
_cell.angle_beta   90.00
_cell.angle_gamma   90.00
#
_symmetry.space_group_name_H-M   'P 1'
#
loop_
_entity.id
_entity.type
_entity.pdbx_description
1 polymer ?
#
loop_
_entity_poly.entity_id
_entity_poly.type
_entity_poly.pdbx_seq_one_letter_code
_entity_poly.pdbx_strand_id
1 'polypeptide(L)'
;MDNEDEAKCPPSIKRSFSSDVAKCTLHFLPQVLFDIQTKNLELQRYGTSIADLHRIITNLLKKLNNRLEQKYFGYQTRILLNAMPKDVQEKLISSFVKYLRSIIQYIHKYYDEHSLLAESLAIFSITEIDQIKFDQIEKCVAILNLDVDHDKLFKEMISLQNTYKEVNSYREPLFVQIEKYVGGHEIEKQIVNEVLEESDDEELVHKTPTPTQTQNHQDSYHKIRPDQLWAFLITKTTTNCDEMTKLVSYVYSIPCSNAFAEGVFSHMKHLWTNSRSSMLSETVAAELKIRLNCKIKCNEFFTFVQNEPELIKCARRQE
;
A
#
# COMPACT_ATOMS: atom_id res chain seq x y z
N MET A 1 -2.81 7.24 -46.01
CA MET A 1 -3.35 6.05 -45.31
C MET A 1 -4.17 6.61 -44.17
N ASP A 2 -5.41 6.96 -44.49
CA ASP A 2 -6.37 7.46 -43.52
C ASP A 2 -6.94 6.21 -42.82
N ASN A 3 -6.73 6.13 -41.50
CA ASN A 3 -7.05 4.96 -40.70
C ASN A 3 -8.57 4.69 -40.72
N GLU A 4 -8.95 3.45 -41.09
CA GLU A 4 -10.33 2.94 -41.10
C GLU A 4 -11.02 3.00 -39.72
N ASP A 5 -10.27 3.25 -38.63
CA ASP A 5 -10.78 3.40 -37.27
C ASP A 5 -11.46 4.76 -36.99
N GLU A 6 -11.20 5.80 -37.79
CA GLU A 6 -11.89 7.09 -37.62
C GLU A 6 -13.39 7.03 -37.98
N ALA A 7 -13.82 6.00 -38.70
CA ALA A 7 -15.18 5.86 -39.22
C ALA A 7 -16.20 5.33 -38.20
N LYS A 8 -15.78 4.82 -37.04
CA LYS A 8 -16.67 4.24 -36.01
C LYS A 8 -16.92 5.16 -34.80
N CYS A 9 -16.23 6.29 -34.68
CA CYS A 9 -16.39 7.19 -33.55
C CYS A 9 -17.63 8.10 -33.72
N PRO A 10 -18.62 8.06 -32.80
CA PRO A 10 -19.79 8.93 -32.86
C PRO A 10 -19.40 10.41 -33.02
N PRO A 11 -20.02 11.17 -33.95
CA PRO A 11 -19.64 12.56 -34.22
C PRO A 11 -19.68 13.48 -32.99
N SER A 12 -20.54 13.17 -32.02
CA SER A 12 -20.65 13.86 -30.72
C SER A 12 -19.41 13.67 -29.84
N ILE A 13 -18.84 12.45 -29.84
CA ILE A 13 -17.60 12.13 -29.11
C ILE A 13 -16.43 12.80 -29.82
N LYS A 14 -16.30 12.64 -31.14
CA LYS A 14 -15.25 13.28 -31.94
C LYS A 14 -15.23 14.79 -31.72
N ARG A 15 -16.38 15.46 -31.81
CA ARG A 15 -16.52 16.91 -31.56
C ARG A 15 -16.15 17.31 -30.13
N SER A 16 -16.47 16.48 -29.13
CA SER A 16 -16.13 16.75 -27.73
C SER A 16 -14.62 16.70 -27.49
N PHE A 17 -13.94 15.67 -28.03
CA PHE A 17 -12.50 15.47 -27.88
C PHE A 17 -11.64 16.35 -28.80
N SER A 18 -12.20 16.89 -29.89
CA SER A 18 -11.52 17.85 -30.76
C SER A 18 -11.50 19.28 -30.22
N SER A 19 -12.12 19.57 -29.07
CA SER A 19 -12.10 20.90 -28.48
C SER A 19 -10.79 21.18 -27.72
N ASP A 20 -10.27 22.41 -27.81
CA ASP A 20 -9.09 22.84 -27.03
C ASP A 20 -9.30 22.69 -25.51
N VAL A 21 -10.55 22.85 -25.08
CA VAL A 21 -11.02 22.64 -23.69
C VAL A 21 -10.83 21.18 -23.27
N ALA A 22 -11.26 20.22 -24.09
CA ALA A 22 -11.11 18.80 -23.80
C ALA A 22 -9.63 18.40 -23.80
N LYS A 23 -8.86 18.86 -24.79
CA LYS A 23 -7.41 18.62 -24.85
C LYS A 23 -6.71 19.14 -23.59
N CYS A 24 -7.01 20.36 -23.17
CA CYS A 24 -6.48 20.95 -21.94
C CYS A 24 -6.85 20.11 -20.70
N THR A 25 -8.11 19.67 -20.61
CA THR A 25 -8.61 18.83 -19.50
C THR A 25 -7.90 17.47 -19.46
N LEU A 26 -7.65 16.85 -20.60
CA LEU A 26 -6.92 15.58 -20.71
C LEU A 26 -5.45 15.70 -20.33
N HIS A 27 -4.83 16.88 -20.44
CA HIS A 27 -3.49 17.11 -19.90
C HIS A 27 -3.51 17.38 -18.38
N PHE A 28 -4.60 17.94 -17.86
CA PHE A 28 -4.77 18.18 -16.43
C PHE A 28 -5.00 16.88 -15.64
N LEU A 29 -5.93 16.02 -16.09
CA LEU A 29 -6.36 14.85 -15.32
C LEU A 29 -5.21 13.93 -14.90
N PRO A 30 -4.27 13.54 -15.80
CA PRO A 30 -3.15 12.66 -15.43
C PRO A 30 -2.26 13.26 -14.34
N GLN A 31 -2.14 14.59 -14.24
CA GLN A 31 -1.31 15.24 -13.21
C GLN A 31 -1.84 14.98 -11.80
N VAL A 32 -3.15 14.85 -11.66
CA VAL A 32 -3.82 14.62 -10.36
C VAL A 32 -4.04 13.13 -10.14
N LEU A 33 -4.53 12.43 -11.15
CA LEU A 33 -4.81 11.00 -11.07
C LEU A 33 -3.55 10.18 -10.81
N PHE A 34 -2.40 10.58 -11.37
CA PHE A 34 -1.13 9.91 -11.09
C PHE A 34 -0.74 10.01 -9.61
N ASP A 35 -0.86 11.19 -9.00
CA ASP A 35 -0.55 11.38 -7.57
C ASP A 35 -1.47 10.54 -6.68
N ILE A 36 -2.76 10.45 -7.03
CA ILE A 36 -3.75 9.62 -6.31
C ILE A 36 -3.44 8.13 -6.48
N GLN A 37 -3.27 7.67 -7.72
CA GLN A 37 -3.03 6.26 -8.01
C GLN A 37 -1.73 5.76 -7.37
N THR A 38 -0.68 6.59 -7.40
CA THR A 38 0.59 6.26 -6.73
C THR A 38 0.39 6.00 -5.24
N LYS A 39 -0.45 6.82 -4.57
CA LYS A 39 -0.72 6.68 -3.14
C LYS A 39 -1.68 5.53 -2.84
N ASN A 40 -2.66 5.28 -3.71
CA ASN A 40 -3.52 4.11 -3.62
C ASN A 40 -2.69 2.81 -3.69
N LEU A 41 -1.78 2.71 -4.68
CA LEU A 41 -0.86 1.59 -4.78
C LEU A 41 0.06 1.48 -3.55
N GLU A 42 0.48 2.59 -2.94
CA GLU A 42 1.24 2.57 -1.67
C GLU A 42 0.43 1.97 -0.52
N LEU A 43 -0.86 2.27 -0.41
CA LEU A 43 -1.77 1.71 0.61
C LEU A 43 -2.07 0.22 0.43
N GLN A 44 -1.84 -0.31 -0.76
CA GLN A 44 -2.08 -1.71 -1.10
C GLN A 44 -0.83 -2.59 -0.96
N ARG A 45 0.34 -2.01 -0.65
CA ARG A 45 1.58 -2.78 -0.50
C ARG A 45 1.50 -3.68 0.72
N TYR A 46 2.06 -4.88 0.60
CA TYR A 46 2.12 -5.89 1.66
C TYR A 46 2.70 -5.38 2.99
N GLY A 47 3.71 -4.52 2.94
CA GLY A 47 4.36 -3.96 4.14
C GLY A 47 3.74 -2.66 4.66
N THR A 48 2.66 -2.17 4.05
CA THR A 48 2.02 -0.91 4.48
C THR A 48 1.06 -1.20 5.63
N SER A 49 1.33 -0.58 6.78
CA SER A 49 0.54 -0.76 8.01
C SER A 49 -0.25 0.49 8.37
N ILE A 50 -1.08 0.42 9.42
CA ILE A 50 -1.77 1.60 9.96
C ILE A 50 -0.79 2.73 10.33
N ALA A 51 0.44 2.39 10.74
CA ALA A 51 1.47 3.36 11.08
C ALA A 51 1.92 4.21 9.87
N ASP A 52 1.75 3.71 8.64
CA ASP A 52 2.05 4.46 7.42
C ASP A 52 0.91 5.37 6.97
N LEU A 53 -0.32 5.11 7.42
CA LEU A 53 -1.53 5.75 6.88
C LEU A 53 -1.45 7.28 6.98
N HIS A 54 -1.09 7.79 8.16
CA HIS A 54 -0.99 9.24 8.38
C HIS A 54 0.01 9.89 7.43
N ARG A 55 1.20 9.30 7.29
CA ARG A 55 2.24 9.78 6.37
C ARG A 55 1.75 9.75 4.92
N ILE A 56 1.08 8.69 4.49
CA ILE A 56 0.62 8.54 3.11
C ILE A 56 -0.43 9.60 2.77
N ILE A 57 -1.44 9.74 3.61
CA ILE A 57 -2.57 10.66 3.38
C ILE A 57 -2.13 12.13 3.49
N THR A 58 -1.34 12.49 4.51
CA THR A 58 -0.86 13.88 4.66
C THR A 58 0.05 14.31 3.52
N ASN A 59 0.90 13.40 2.99
CA ASN A 59 1.71 13.69 1.81
C ASN A 59 0.86 13.93 0.55
N LEU A 60 -0.22 13.16 0.37
CA LEU A 60 -1.16 13.39 -0.73
C LEU A 60 -1.88 14.73 -0.58
N LEU A 61 -2.45 15.00 0.60
CA LEU A 61 -3.12 16.26 0.90
C LEU A 61 -2.19 17.46 0.70
N LYS A 62 -0.95 17.39 1.19
CA LYS A 62 0.06 18.44 1.00
C LYS A 62 0.32 18.71 -0.48
N LYS A 63 0.48 17.67 -1.30
CA LYS A 63 0.65 17.83 -2.76
C LYS A 63 -0.57 18.48 -3.42
N LEU A 64 -1.78 18.03 -3.08
CA LEU A 64 -3.02 18.57 -3.65
C LEU A 64 -3.26 20.02 -3.23
N ASN A 65 -3.02 20.35 -1.95
CA ASN A 65 -3.12 21.72 -1.43
C ASN A 65 -2.07 22.65 -2.07
N ASN A 66 -0.81 22.21 -2.19
CA ASN A 66 0.21 23.00 -2.88
C ASN A 66 -0.18 23.33 -4.33
N ARG A 67 -0.76 22.37 -5.06
CA ARG A 67 -1.27 22.59 -6.43
C ARG A 67 -2.41 23.61 -6.44
N LEU A 68 -3.31 23.54 -5.44
CA LEU A 68 -4.44 24.46 -5.30
C LEU A 68 -4.00 25.89 -4.97
N GLU A 69 -3.10 26.05 -3.99
CA GLU A 69 -2.55 27.34 -3.55
C GLU A 69 -1.77 28.02 -4.67
N GLN A 70 -0.91 27.28 -5.36
CA GLN A 70 -0.11 27.79 -6.47
C GLN A 70 -0.90 27.89 -7.79
N LYS A 71 -2.16 27.40 -7.82
CA LYS A 71 -2.98 27.23 -9.03
C LYS A 71 -2.21 26.56 -10.16
N TYR A 72 -1.42 25.53 -9.82
CA TYR A 72 -0.56 24.82 -10.76
C TYR A 72 -1.19 23.50 -11.24
N PHE A 73 -1.56 23.46 -12.52
CA PHE A 73 -2.28 22.35 -13.15
C PHE A 73 -1.43 21.52 -14.13
N GLY A 74 -0.10 21.69 -14.10
CA GLY A 74 0.85 21.08 -15.03
C GLY A 74 1.30 22.04 -16.14
N TYR A 75 2.52 21.82 -16.63
CA TYR A 75 3.15 22.70 -17.62
C TYR A 75 2.40 22.73 -18.95
N GLN A 76 2.07 21.56 -19.50
CA GLN A 76 1.33 21.45 -20.76
C GLN A 76 -0.08 22.05 -20.65
N THR A 77 -0.77 21.78 -19.54
CA THR A 77 -2.07 22.40 -19.22
C THR A 77 -1.96 23.93 -19.23
N ARG A 78 -0.90 24.50 -18.66
CA ARG A 78 -0.67 25.96 -18.62
C ARG A 78 -0.43 26.55 -20.01
N ILE A 79 0.35 25.88 -20.86
CA ILE A 79 0.56 26.32 -22.25
C ILE A 79 -0.78 26.39 -22.97
N LEU A 80 -1.59 25.33 -22.88
CA LEU A 80 -2.91 25.26 -23.51
C LEU A 80 -3.87 26.30 -22.92
N LEU A 81 -3.89 26.48 -21.60
CA LEU A 81 -4.70 27.51 -20.92
C LEU A 81 -4.38 28.92 -21.40
N ASN A 82 -3.10 29.25 -21.58
CA ASN A 82 -2.67 30.58 -22.00
C ASN A 82 -2.94 30.86 -23.50
N ALA A 83 -3.12 29.82 -24.31
CA ALA A 83 -3.49 29.96 -25.71
C ALA A 83 -5.00 30.20 -25.92
N MET A 84 -5.83 29.99 -24.88
CA MET A 84 -7.28 30.12 -24.95
C MET A 84 -7.78 31.54 -24.58
N PRO A 85 -9.00 31.92 -25.00
CA PRO A 85 -9.63 33.18 -24.58
C PRO A 85 -9.80 33.25 -23.05
N LYS A 86 -9.65 34.46 -22.47
CA LYS A 86 -9.67 34.67 -21.01
C LYS A 86 -10.94 34.14 -20.32
N ASP A 87 -12.12 34.33 -20.91
CA ASP A 87 -13.40 33.84 -20.35
C ASP A 87 -13.42 32.30 -20.25
N VAL A 88 -12.91 31.60 -21.28
CA VAL A 88 -12.79 30.14 -21.28
C VAL A 88 -11.74 29.66 -20.27
N GLN A 89 -10.62 30.39 -20.17
CA GLN A 89 -9.55 30.11 -19.21
C GLN A 89 -10.07 30.18 -17.77
N GLU A 90 -10.79 31.23 -17.40
CA GLU A 90 -11.35 31.42 -16.06
C GLU A 90 -12.34 30.31 -15.69
N LYS A 91 -13.24 29.94 -16.62
CA LYS A 91 -14.19 28.83 -16.43
C LYS A 91 -13.48 27.49 -16.23
N LEU A 92 -12.44 27.21 -17.01
CA LEU A 92 -11.65 25.99 -16.88
C LEU A 92 -10.87 25.94 -15.56
N ILE A 93 -10.19 27.03 -15.19
CA ILE A 93 -9.46 27.12 -13.92
C ILE A 93 -10.43 26.91 -12.76
N SER A 94 -11.60 27.55 -12.78
CA SER A 94 -12.64 27.35 -11.75
C SER A 94 -13.06 25.88 -11.67
N SER A 95 -13.19 25.20 -12.81
CA SER A 95 -13.55 23.78 -12.87
C SER A 95 -12.46 22.88 -12.31
N PHE A 96 -11.18 23.13 -12.62
CA PHE A 96 -10.04 22.39 -12.07
C PHE A 96 -9.88 22.61 -10.56
N VAL A 97 -10.06 23.84 -10.09
CA VAL A 97 -10.08 24.16 -8.66
C VAL A 97 -11.22 23.43 -7.96
N LYS A 98 -12.42 23.44 -8.53
CA LYS A 98 -13.57 22.71 -7.98
C LYS A 98 -13.27 21.21 -7.89
N TYR A 99 -12.70 20.62 -8.94
CA TYR A 99 -12.29 19.21 -8.96
C TYR A 99 -11.30 18.87 -7.84
N LEU A 100 -10.22 19.65 -7.69
CA LEU A 100 -9.24 19.45 -6.62
C LEU A 100 -9.87 19.58 -5.23
N ARG A 101 -10.73 20.59 -5.02
CA ARG A 101 -11.46 20.77 -3.75
C ARG A 101 -12.35 19.58 -3.43
N SER A 102 -13.08 19.05 -4.41
CA SER A 102 -13.93 17.88 -4.22
C SER A 102 -13.11 16.67 -3.78
N ILE A 103 -11.93 16.45 -4.35
CA ILE A 103 -11.03 15.35 -3.95
C ILE A 103 -10.53 15.57 -2.51
N ILE A 104 -10.05 16.77 -2.20
CA ILE A 104 -9.54 17.10 -0.86
C ILE A 104 -10.65 16.91 0.19
N GLN A 105 -11.86 17.39 -0.10
CA GLN A 105 -13.04 17.21 0.76
C GLN A 105 -13.40 15.74 0.94
N TYR A 106 -13.32 14.94 -0.12
CA TYR A 106 -13.54 13.50 -0.05
C TYR A 106 -12.51 12.86 0.88
N ILE A 107 -11.22 13.16 0.73
CA ILE A 107 -10.17 12.59 1.59
C ILE A 107 -10.42 12.96 3.06
N HIS A 108 -10.69 14.24 3.34
CA HIS A 108 -10.99 14.71 4.71
C HIS A 108 -12.19 14.00 5.32
N LYS A 109 -13.28 13.83 4.55
CA LYS A 109 -14.48 13.13 5.03
C LYS A 109 -14.19 11.74 5.60
N TYR A 110 -13.29 10.97 4.98
CA TYR A 110 -12.99 9.59 5.42
C TYR A 110 -11.80 9.51 6.37
N TYR A 111 -10.85 10.44 6.26
CA TYR A 111 -9.63 10.40 7.05
C TYR A 111 -9.75 11.12 8.40
N ASP A 112 -10.50 12.23 8.48
CA ASP A 112 -10.52 13.08 9.67
C ASP A 112 -11.05 12.33 10.89
N GLU A 113 -12.03 11.43 10.71
CA GLU A 113 -12.58 10.58 11.78
C GLU A 113 -11.52 9.66 12.43
N HIS A 114 -10.52 9.23 11.65
CA HIS A 114 -9.46 8.32 12.09
C HIS A 114 -8.07 9.00 12.18
N SER A 115 -8.02 10.31 11.98
CA SER A 115 -6.78 11.08 11.87
C SER A 115 -5.95 11.00 13.15
N LEU A 116 -6.59 11.13 14.32
CA LEU A 116 -5.94 11.06 15.64
C LEU A 116 -5.31 9.68 15.89
N LEU A 117 -6.04 8.61 15.54
CA LEU A 117 -5.55 7.23 15.65
C LEU A 117 -4.32 7.04 14.74
N ALA A 118 -4.47 7.35 13.45
CA ALA A 118 -3.40 7.19 12.48
C ALA A 118 -2.16 8.04 12.83
N GLU A 119 -2.34 9.27 13.32
CA GLU A 119 -1.26 10.14 13.76
C GLU A 119 -0.51 9.56 14.95
N SER A 120 -1.24 9.07 15.96
CA SER A 120 -0.63 8.53 17.16
C SER A 120 0.17 7.27 16.85
N LEU A 121 -0.39 6.37 16.03
CA LEU A 121 0.28 5.13 15.62
C LEU A 121 1.43 5.34 14.63
N ALA A 122 1.56 6.52 14.02
CA ALA A 122 2.60 6.80 13.04
C ALA A 122 4.02 6.67 13.61
N ILE A 123 4.19 6.78 14.93
CA ILE A 123 5.49 6.61 15.59
C ILE A 123 6.09 5.22 15.34
N PHE A 124 5.26 4.19 15.12
CA PHE A 124 5.74 2.84 14.85
C PHE A 124 6.36 2.70 13.47
N SER A 125 6.13 3.66 12.56
CA SER A 125 6.79 3.72 11.25
C SER A 125 8.21 4.31 11.29
N ILE A 126 8.64 4.86 12.44
CA ILE A 126 9.95 5.47 12.61
C ILE A 126 11.02 4.39 12.75
N THR A 127 12.09 4.49 11.95
CA THR A 127 13.24 3.55 11.98
C THR A 127 14.29 3.92 13.03
N GLU A 128 14.27 5.17 13.50
CA GLU A 128 15.16 5.72 14.54
C GLU A 128 14.48 5.63 15.91
N ILE A 129 14.45 4.42 16.47
CA ILE A 129 13.68 4.11 17.69
C ILE A 129 14.21 4.84 18.92
N ASP A 130 15.48 5.23 18.92
CA ASP A 130 16.10 6.05 19.97
C ASP A 130 15.56 7.48 20.05
N GLN A 131 14.89 7.97 19.00
CA GLN A 131 14.25 9.29 19.00
C GLN A 131 12.81 9.27 19.53
N ILE A 132 12.22 8.08 19.68
CA ILE A 132 10.85 7.94 20.17
C ILE A 132 10.82 8.31 21.66
N LYS A 133 9.87 9.16 22.05
CA LYS A 133 9.66 9.55 23.44
C LYS A 133 8.54 8.75 24.07
N PHE A 134 8.65 8.48 25.37
CA PHE A 134 7.68 7.66 26.09
C PHE A 134 6.27 8.28 26.10
N ASP A 135 6.16 9.61 26.14
CA ASP A 135 4.87 10.31 26.07
C ASP A 135 4.09 10.00 24.78
N GLN A 136 4.79 9.66 23.70
CA GLN A 136 4.17 9.25 22.44
C GLN A 136 3.64 7.81 22.51
N ILE A 137 4.35 6.93 23.20
CA ILE A 137 3.93 5.54 23.45
C ILE A 137 2.70 5.54 24.37
N GLU A 138 2.69 6.36 25.42
CA GLU A 138 1.54 6.49 26.32
C GLU A 138 0.28 6.97 25.59
N LYS A 139 0.41 7.91 24.66
CA LYS A 139 -0.71 8.35 23.80
C LYS A 139 -1.27 7.20 22.97
N CYS A 140 -0.40 6.33 22.44
CA CYS A 140 -0.84 5.15 21.69
C CYS A 140 -1.61 4.18 22.56
N VAL A 141 -1.09 3.85 23.74
CA VAL A 141 -1.75 2.99 24.71
C VAL A 141 -3.13 3.53 25.10
N ALA A 142 -3.22 4.84 25.36
CA ALA A 142 -4.47 5.50 25.74
C ALA A 142 -5.51 5.45 24.61
N ILE A 143 -5.11 5.74 23.36
CA ILE A 143 -6.02 5.72 22.21
C ILE A 143 -6.48 4.30 21.85
N LEU A 144 -5.59 3.32 21.97
CA LEU A 144 -5.91 1.91 21.74
C LEU A 144 -6.65 1.26 22.91
N ASN A 145 -6.73 1.95 24.05
CA ASN A 145 -7.34 1.46 25.29
C ASN A 145 -6.79 0.09 25.69
N LEU A 146 -5.46 -0.06 25.67
CA LEU A 146 -4.77 -1.30 26.03
C LEU A 146 -4.49 -1.36 27.53
N ASP A 147 -4.74 -2.53 28.12
CA ASP A 147 -4.36 -2.84 29.50
C ASP A 147 -2.89 -3.26 29.54
N VAL A 148 -2.02 -2.33 29.94
CA VAL A 148 -0.57 -2.52 30.02
C VAL A 148 -0.01 -1.92 31.32
N ASP A 149 1.05 -2.53 31.82
CA ASP A 149 1.83 -1.96 32.92
C ASP A 149 2.74 -0.86 32.38
N HIS A 150 2.44 0.40 32.70
CA HIS A 150 3.19 1.57 32.22
C HIS A 150 4.64 1.61 32.72
N ASP A 151 4.90 1.16 33.96
CA ASP A 151 6.25 1.16 34.53
C ASP A 151 7.11 0.07 33.87
N LYS A 152 6.51 -1.09 33.59
CA LYS A 152 7.15 -2.17 32.84
C LYS A 152 7.39 -1.73 31.39
N LEU A 153 6.40 -1.14 30.74
CA LEU A 153 6.49 -0.64 29.36
C LEU A 153 7.60 0.40 29.20
N PHE A 154 7.77 1.31 30.16
CA PHE A 154 8.88 2.28 30.15
C PHE A 154 10.24 1.58 30.18
N LYS A 155 10.42 0.61 31.08
CA LYS A 155 11.68 -0.16 31.19
C LYS A 155 11.97 -0.94 29.90
N GLU A 156 10.96 -1.57 29.33
CA GLU A 156 11.05 -2.28 28.05
C GLU A 156 11.46 -1.35 26.91
N MET A 157 10.87 -0.15 26.83
CA MET A 157 11.24 0.86 25.83
C MET A 157 12.71 1.27 25.94
N ILE A 158 13.19 1.58 27.14
CA ILE A 158 14.60 1.94 27.35
C ILE A 158 15.53 0.79 26.94
N SER A 159 15.16 -0.45 27.27
CA SER A 159 15.93 -1.62 26.87
C SER A 159 16.03 -1.75 25.34
N LEU A 160 14.89 -1.61 24.64
CA LEU A 160 14.85 -1.65 23.17
C LEU A 160 15.67 -0.52 22.53
N GLN A 161 15.62 0.70 23.08
CA GLN A 161 16.42 1.82 22.60
C GLN A 161 17.93 1.57 22.78
N ASN A 162 18.33 0.92 23.88
CA ASN A 162 19.72 0.55 24.10
C ASN A 162 20.16 -0.56 23.13
N THR A 163 19.32 -1.59 22.92
CA THR A 163 19.57 -2.64 21.93
C THR A 163 19.69 -2.04 20.52
N TYR A 164 18.83 -1.09 20.15
CA TYR A 164 18.92 -0.40 18.87
C TYR A 164 20.27 0.32 18.68
N LYS A 165 20.73 1.06 19.70
CA LYS A 165 22.04 1.73 19.67
C LYS A 165 23.20 0.74 19.57
N GLU A 166 23.11 -0.38 20.27
CA GLU A 166 24.11 -1.44 20.22
C GLU A 166 24.19 -2.05 18.82
N VAL A 167 23.07 -2.46 18.25
CA VAL A 167 22.98 -3.06 16.90
C VAL A 167 23.49 -2.09 15.83
N ASN A 168 23.19 -0.79 15.97
CA ASN A 168 23.70 0.24 15.07
C ASN A 168 25.20 0.55 15.23
N SER A 169 25.81 0.15 16.36
CA SER A 169 27.25 0.31 16.56
C SER A 169 28.08 -0.78 15.86
N TYR A 170 27.44 -1.87 15.42
CA TYR A 170 28.11 -2.94 14.71
C TYR A 170 28.58 -2.49 13.32
N ARG A 171 29.64 -3.14 12.81
CA ARG A 171 30.16 -2.86 11.47
C ARG A 171 29.18 -3.22 10.36
N GLU A 172 28.30 -4.20 10.60
CA GLU A 172 27.30 -4.62 9.64
C GLU A 172 26.11 -3.66 9.64
N PRO A 173 25.67 -3.15 8.48
CA PRO A 173 24.52 -2.26 8.41
C PRO A 173 23.24 -2.90 8.96
N LEU A 174 22.42 -2.11 9.67
CA LEU A 174 21.17 -2.55 10.30
C LEU A 174 20.25 -3.32 9.33
N PHE A 175 20.11 -2.86 8.08
CA PHE A 175 19.25 -3.53 7.10
C PHE A 175 19.74 -4.96 6.79
N VAL A 176 21.05 -5.20 6.73
CA VAL A 176 21.62 -6.55 6.48
C VAL A 176 21.34 -7.46 7.67
N GLN A 177 21.46 -6.92 8.89
CA GLN A 177 21.17 -7.68 10.11
C GLN A 177 19.70 -8.12 10.16
N ILE A 178 18.78 -7.23 9.79
CA ILE A 178 17.34 -7.53 9.70
C ILE A 178 17.05 -8.50 8.57
N GLU A 179 17.67 -8.35 7.40
CA GLU A 179 17.51 -9.29 6.29
C GLU A 179 17.97 -10.71 6.64
N LYS A 180 19.02 -10.86 7.46
CA LYS A 180 19.44 -12.17 7.97
C LYS A 180 18.43 -12.75 8.96
N TYR A 181 17.85 -11.91 9.81
CA TYR A 181 16.80 -12.33 10.73
C TYR A 181 15.55 -12.81 9.98
N VAL A 182 15.08 -12.02 9.00
CA VAL A 182 13.92 -12.37 8.16
C VAL A 182 14.25 -13.54 7.22
N GLY A 183 15.47 -13.61 6.68
CA GLY A 183 15.95 -14.71 5.84
C GLY A 183 16.17 -16.02 6.59
N GLY A 184 16.28 -15.98 7.92
CA GLY A 184 16.14 -17.18 8.76
C GLY A 184 14.69 -17.69 8.87
N HIS A 185 13.74 -16.94 8.33
CA HIS A 185 12.30 -17.22 8.25
C HIS A 185 11.85 -17.10 6.77
N GLU A 186 12.40 -17.95 5.89
CA GLU A 186 12.12 -17.98 4.45
C GLU A 186 10.66 -18.29 4.11
N ILE A 187 9.80 -17.25 4.04
CA ILE A 187 8.50 -17.29 3.32
C ILE A 187 8.20 -15.97 2.56
N GLU A 188 8.83 -14.83 2.87
CA GLU A 188 8.27 -13.52 2.47
C GLU A 188 8.81 -12.85 1.21
N LYS A 189 9.91 -13.32 0.59
CA LYS A 189 10.58 -12.55 -0.48
C LYS A 189 9.93 -12.61 -1.88
N GLN A 190 8.90 -13.42 -2.13
CA GLN A 190 8.36 -13.64 -3.49
C GLN A 190 6.91 -13.17 -3.72
N ILE A 191 6.29 -12.46 -2.77
CA ILE A 191 4.84 -12.22 -2.78
C ILE A 191 4.39 -11.16 -3.82
N VAL A 192 5.24 -10.22 -4.20
CA VAL A 192 4.74 -8.92 -4.69
C VAL A 192 4.84 -8.70 -6.21
N ASN A 193 5.62 -9.49 -6.97
CA ASN A 193 5.69 -9.28 -8.42
C ASN A 193 4.59 -10.02 -9.21
N GLU A 194 4.02 -11.12 -8.71
CA GLU A 194 3.03 -11.91 -9.46
C GLU A 194 1.56 -11.53 -9.17
N VAL A 195 1.23 -11.05 -7.97
CA VAL A 195 -0.19 -10.76 -7.59
C VAL A 195 -0.78 -9.55 -8.34
N LEU A 196 0.07 -8.71 -8.97
CA LEU A 196 -0.39 -7.61 -9.83
C LEU A 196 -0.29 -7.92 -11.33
N GLU A 197 0.29 -9.06 -11.74
CA GLU A 197 0.38 -9.47 -13.15
C GLU A 197 -0.75 -10.43 -13.58
N GLU A 198 -1.46 -11.08 -12.64
CA GLU A 198 -2.59 -11.99 -12.96
C GLU A 198 -3.97 -11.32 -12.98
N SER A 199 -4.05 -10.02 -13.28
CA SER A 199 -5.30 -9.45 -13.81
C SER A 199 -5.23 -9.50 -15.34
N ASP A 200 -5.59 -10.66 -15.89
CA ASP A 200 -5.86 -10.83 -17.32
C ASP A 200 -7.02 -9.89 -17.73
N ASP A 201 -6.66 -8.72 -18.25
CA ASP A 201 -7.38 -8.10 -19.37
C ASP A 201 -6.38 -8.05 -20.53
N GLU A 202 -6.63 -8.87 -21.56
CA GLU A 202 -5.93 -8.82 -22.84
C GLU A 202 -6.11 -7.43 -23.46
N GLU A 203 -5.10 -6.56 -23.35
CA GLU A 203 -4.94 -5.44 -24.27
C GLU A 203 -3.48 -5.31 -24.74
N LEU A 204 -3.26 -5.77 -25.99
CA LEU A 204 -2.03 -5.64 -26.76
C LEU A 204 -1.63 -4.16 -26.87
N VAL A 205 -0.59 -3.73 -26.15
CA VAL A 205 0.13 -2.49 -26.45
C VAL A 205 1.61 -2.77 -26.63
N HIS A 206 2.07 -2.55 -27.86
CA HIS A 206 3.45 -2.64 -28.31
C HIS A 206 4.44 -1.91 -27.37
N LYS A 207 5.36 -2.67 -26.79
CA LYS A 207 6.54 -2.13 -26.10
C LYS A 207 7.52 -1.57 -27.14
N THR A 208 7.76 -0.27 -27.12
CA THR A 208 8.99 0.33 -27.66
C THR A 208 9.75 1.01 -26.52
N PRO A 209 11.01 0.64 -26.22
CA PRO A 209 11.72 1.16 -25.07
C PRO A 209 12.35 2.51 -25.38
N THR A 210 12.07 3.53 -24.55
CA THR A 210 12.81 4.81 -24.56
C THR A 210 13.84 4.82 -23.43
N PRO A 211 15.11 5.18 -23.68
CA PRO A 211 16.20 5.01 -22.71
C PRO A 211 16.27 6.19 -21.74
N THR A 212 15.62 6.09 -20.58
CA THR A 212 15.92 6.96 -19.41
C THR A 212 15.54 6.34 -18.06
N GLN A 213 15.32 5.02 -17.97
CA GLN A 213 14.83 4.36 -16.75
C GLN A 213 15.90 3.62 -15.92
N THR A 214 17.18 3.80 -16.19
CA THR A 214 18.23 2.98 -15.56
C THR A 214 18.85 3.56 -14.28
N GLN A 215 18.40 4.72 -13.78
CA GLN A 215 18.98 5.35 -12.58
C GLN A 215 18.11 5.31 -11.32
N ASN A 216 16.84 4.92 -11.39
CA ASN A 216 15.93 4.91 -10.23
C ASN A 216 15.68 3.51 -9.61
N HIS A 217 16.26 2.44 -10.16
CA HIS A 217 15.99 1.06 -9.70
C HIS A 217 16.90 0.55 -8.57
N GLN A 218 17.98 1.27 -8.22
CA GLN A 218 18.93 0.80 -7.19
C GLN A 218 18.61 1.32 -5.76
N ASP A 219 17.95 2.47 -5.61
CA ASP A 219 17.65 3.04 -4.27
C ASP A 219 16.48 2.36 -3.53
N SER A 220 15.71 1.50 -4.21
CA SER A 220 14.54 0.83 -3.61
C SER A 220 14.87 -0.41 -2.77
N TYR A 221 16.09 -0.94 -2.86
CA TYR A 221 16.43 -2.26 -2.31
C TYR A 221 16.81 -2.28 -0.83
N HIS A 222 16.94 -1.12 -0.15
CA HIS A 222 17.47 -1.05 1.21
C HIS A 222 16.57 -0.33 2.22
N LYS A 223 15.26 -0.25 1.96
CA LYS A 223 14.34 0.35 2.93
C LYS A 223 13.99 -0.67 4.03
N ILE A 224 14.42 -0.39 5.26
CA ILE A 224 14.03 -1.18 6.44
C ILE A 224 12.52 -1.09 6.62
N ARG A 225 11.88 -2.26 6.72
CA ARG A 225 10.47 -2.39 7.10
C ARG A 225 10.33 -2.15 8.61
N PRO A 226 9.52 -1.18 9.06
CA PRO A 226 9.39 -0.87 10.49
C PRO A 226 8.91 -2.07 11.31
N ASP A 227 7.95 -2.84 10.80
CA ASP A 227 7.45 -4.06 11.45
C ASP A 227 8.56 -5.10 11.68
N GLN A 228 9.43 -5.30 10.68
CA GLN A 228 10.58 -6.19 10.78
C GLN A 228 11.63 -5.68 11.77
N LEU A 229 11.83 -4.36 11.83
CA LEU A 229 12.72 -3.73 12.80
C LEU A 229 12.24 -3.96 14.23
N TRP A 230 10.95 -3.72 14.51
CA TRP A 230 10.38 -3.96 15.83
C TRP A 230 10.49 -5.43 16.24
N ALA A 231 10.12 -6.36 15.36
CA ALA A 231 10.23 -7.80 15.61
C ALA A 231 11.68 -8.23 15.89
N PHE A 232 12.63 -7.72 15.09
CA PHE A 232 14.06 -7.97 15.27
C PHE A 232 14.55 -7.48 16.65
N LEU A 233 14.22 -6.25 17.04
CA LEU A 233 14.68 -5.67 18.30
C LEU A 233 14.08 -6.37 19.52
N ILE A 234 12.79 -6.72 19.48
CA ILE A 234 12.12 -7.50 20.53
C ILE A 234 12.79 -8.87 20.70
N THR A 235 13.20 -9.50 19.59
CA THR A 235 13.89 -10.80 19.64
C THR A 235 15.34 -10.66 20.13
N LYS A 236 15.98 -9.52 19.88
CA LYS A 236 17.39 -9.29 20.23
C LYS A 236 17.60 -8.76 21.64
N THR A 237 16.60 -8.11 22.23
CA THR A 237 16.72 -7.61 23.59
C THR A 237 16.82 -8.78 24.59
N THR A 238 17.58 -8.56 25.65
CA THR A 238 17.69 -9.52 26.76
C THR A 238 16.55 -9.37 27.77
N THR A 239 15.85 -8.24 27.73
CA THR A 239 14.71 -7.95 28.60
C THR A 239 13.46 -8.58 28.02
N ASN A 240 12.61 -9.17 28.87
CA ASN A 240 11.31 -9.61 28.39
C ASN A 240 10.44 -8.38 28.05
N CYS A 241 9.99 -8.30 26.80
CA CYS A 241 9.24 -7.16 26.26
C CYS A 241 7.75 -7.47 26.08
N ASP A 242 7.08 -8.00 27.11
CA ASP A 242 5.68 -8.43 26.97
C ASP A 242 4.75 -7.26 26.64
N GLU A 243 4.90 -6.11 27.32
CA GLU A 243 3.99 -4.98 27.15
C GLU A 243 4.21 -4.30 25.80
N MET A 244 5.46 -4.13 25.39
CA MET A 244 5.80 -3.61 24.07
C MET A 244 5.38 -4.58 22.98
N THR A 245 5.54 -5.90 23.18
CA THR A 245 5.08 -6.90 22.20
C THR A 245 3.57 -6.82 22.04
N LYS A 246 2.79 -6.74 23.12
CA LYS A 246 1.33 -6.54 23.05
C LYS A 246 0.99 -5.31 22.23
N LEU A 247 1.61 -4.17 22.52
CA LEU A 247 1.36 -2.90 21.84
C LEU A 247 1.73 -2.97 20.35
N VAL A 248 2.95 -3.38 20.03
CA VAL A 248 3.46 -3.52 18.65
C VAL A 248 2.61 -4.50 17.85
N SER A 249 2.32 -5.68 18.41
CA SER A 249 1.47 -6.68 17.75
C SER A 249 0.07 -6.13 17.50
N TYR A 250 -0.51 -5.37 18.43
CA TYR A 250 -1.80 -4.73 18.23
C TYR A 250 -1.74 -3.72 17.09
N VAL A 251 -0.77 -2.81 17.08
CA VAL A 251 -0.60 -1.80 16.02
C VAL A 251 -0.52 -2.46 14.64
N TYR A 252 0.36 -3.46 14.48
CA TYR A 252 0.56 -4.12 13.19
C TYR A 252 -0.54 -5.11 12.81
N SER A 253 -1.48 -5.42 13.72
CA SER A 253 -2.69 -6.19 13.40
C SER A 253 -3.81 -5.35 12.75
N ILE A 254 -3.73 -4.03 12.85
CA ILE A 254 -4.73 -3.13 12.29
C ILE A 254 -4.46 -2.98 10.78
N PRO A 255 -5.39 -3.39 9.91
CA PRO A 255 -5.20 -3.24 8.47
C PRO A 255 -5.19 -1.76 8.07
N CYS A 256 -4.25 -1.37 7.22
CA CYS A 256 -4.16 0.00 6.69
C CYS A 256 -5.31 0.34 5.73
N SER A 257 -5.79 -0.66 4.98
CA SER A 257 -6.88 -0.50 4.03
C SER A 257 -7.73 -1.77 3.94
N ASN A 258 -8.95 -1.60 3.43
CA ASN A 258 -9.81 -2.70 3.05
C ASN A 258 -9.36 -3.39 1.75
N ALA A 259 -8.33 -2.89 1.06
CA ALA A 259 -7.92 -3.41 -0.24
C ALA A 259 -7.48 -4.88 -0.18
N PHE A 260 -6.93 -5.33 0.94
CA PHE A 260 -6.66 -6.75 1.16
C PHE A 260 -7.95 -7.58 1.09
N ALA A 261 -8.99 -7.15 1.81
CA ALA A 261 -10.31 -7.82 1.78
C ALA A 261 -10.97 -7.72 0.39
N GLU A 262 -10.81 -6.60 -0.32
CA GLU A 262 -11.26 -6.46 -1.71
C GLU A 262 -10.54 -7.43 -2.65
N GLY A 263 -9.23 -7.65 -2.45
CA GLY A 263 -8.47 -8.68 -3.15
C GLY A 263 -9.06 -10.07 -2.89
N VAL A 264 -9.37 -10.41 -1.64
CA VAL A 264 -10.06 -11.67 -1.29
C VAL A 264 -11.42 -11.77 -2.00
N PHE A 265 -12.21 -10.69 -2.04
CA PHE A 265 -13.50 -10.67 -2.71
C PHE A 265 -13.40 -10.80 -4.23
N SER A 266 -12.35 -10.25 -4.85
CA SER A 266 -12.07 -10.44 -6.27
C SER A 266 -11.85 -11.93 -6.58
N HIS A 267 -10.96 -12.58 -5.82
CA HIS A 267 -10.73 -14.02 -5.95
C HIS A 267 -12.00 -14.84 -5.70
N MET A 268 -12.78 -14.46 -4.68
CA MET A 268 -14.04 -15.11 -4.36
C MET A 268 -15.07 -14.98 -5.49
N LYS A 269 -15.13 -13.84 -6.18
CA LYS A 269 -16.05 -13.60 -7.30
C LYS A 269 -15.83 -14.58 -8.46
N HIS A 270 -14.58 -14.99 -8.71
CA HIS A 270 -14.28 -16.01 -9.73
C HIS A 270 -14.76 -17.41 -9.32
N LEU A 271 -14.71 -17.74 -8.03
CA LEU A 271 -15.20 -19.00 -7.48
C LEU A 271 -16.72 -19.03 -7.32
N TRP A 272 -17.34 -17.87 -7.18
CA TRP A 272 -18.76 -17.68 -6.89
C TRP A 272 -19.48 -16.98 -8.07
N THR A 273 -19.54 -17.65 -9.22
CA THR A 273 -20.32 -17.16 -10.39
C THR A 273 -21.61 -17.96 -10.61
N ASN A 274 -22.68 -17.28 -11.04
CA ASN A 274 -24.02 -17.86 -11.23
C ASN A 274 -24.11 -18.96 -12.32
N SER A 275 -23.05 -19.22 -13.09
CA SER A 275 -23.06 -20.13 -14.23
C SER A 275 -22.31 -21.45 -14.02
N ARG A 276 -21.55 -21.61 -12.92
CA ARG A 276 -20.79 -22.84 -12.66
C ARG A 276 -20.90 -23.18 -11.18
N SER A 277 -21.73 -24.18 -10.86
CA SER A 277 -21.86 -24.87 -9.57
C SER A 277 -21.49 -24.03 -8.34
N SER A 278 -22.50 -23.45 -7.68
CA SER A 278 -22.36 -22.87 -6.34
C SER A 278 -21.61 -23.84 -5.42
N MET A 279 -20.30 -23.64 -5.27
CA MET A 279 -19.50 -24.38 -4.31
C MET A 279 -20.06 -24.14 -2.91
N LEU A 280 -19.95 -25.14 -2.03
CA LEU A 280 -20.29 -24.94 -0.62
C LEU A 280 -19.39 -23.84 -0.05
N SER A 281 -19.92 -23.06 0.89
CA SER A 281 -19.17 -21.98 1.53
C SER A 281 -17.88 -22.48 2.20
N GLU A 282 -17.87 -23.71 2.71
CA GLU A 282 -16.67 -24.33 3.28
C GLU A 282 -15.60 -24.60 2.22
N THR A 283 -16.00 -25.04 1.02
CA THR A 283 -15.08 -25.28 -0.09
C THR A 283 -14.47 -23.98 -0.60
N VAL A 284 -15.30 -22.93 -0.76
CA VAL A 284 -14.81 -21.59 -1.14
C VAL A 284 -13.84 -21.05 -0.09
N ALA A 285 -14.18 -21.20 1.21
CA ALA A 285 -13.31 -20.77 2.29
C ALA A 285 -11.98 -21.56 2.34
N ALA A 286 -12.02 -22.88 2.11
CA ALA A 286 -10.81 -23.71 2.04
C ALA A 286 -9.92 -23.33 0.85
N GLU A 287 -10.52 -23.12 -0.33
CA GLU A 287 -9.78 -22.71 -1.52
C GLU A 287 -9.16 -21.32 -1.36
N LEU A 288 -9.90 -20.35 -0.82
CA LEU A 288 -9.35 -19.03 -0.52
C LEU A 288 -8.20 -19.11 0.49
N LYS A 289 -8.31 -19.93 1.54
CA LYS A 289 -7.22 -20.14 2.49
C LYS A 289 -5.97 -20.69 1.82
N ILE A 290 -6.12 -21.64 0.89
CA ILE A 290 -4.99 -22.20 0.15
C ILE A 290 -4.41 -21.13 -0.79
N ARG A 291 -5.21 -20.47 -1.62
CA ARG A 291 -4.72 -19.47 -2.59
C ARG A 291 -4.04 -18.27 -1.93
N LEU A 292 -4.55 -17.81 -0.78
CA LEU A 292 -4.02 -16.63 -0.08
C LEU A 292 -2.80 -16.95 0.79
N ASN A 293 -2.70 -18.17 1.33
CA ASN A 293 -1.66 -18.51 2.32
C ASN A 293 -0.63 -19.52 1.82
N CYS A 294 -0.92 -20.29 0.76
CA CYS A 294 0.00 -21.26 0.18
C CYS A 294 0.68 -20.66 -1.05
N LYS A 295 1.98 -20.41 -0.93
CA LYS A 295 2.82 -19.86 -2.01
C LYS A 295 3.71 -20.93 -2.65
N ILE A 296 3.44 -22.18 -2.30
CA ILE A 296 4.17 -23.34 -2.76
C ILE A 296 3.67 -23.66 -4.17
N LYS A 297 4.58 -23.80 -5.14
CA LYS A 297 4.18 -24.20 -6.51
C LYS A 297 3.52 -25.57 -6.46
N CYS A 298 2.60 -25.87 -7.38
CA CYS A 298 1.88 -27.15 -7.39
C CYS A 298 2.83 -28.37 -7.27
N ASN A 299 4.00 -28.32 -7.91
CA ASN A 299 5.01 -29.38 -7.85
C ASN A 299 5.63 -29.51 -6.45
N GLU A 300 5.99 -28.39 -5.82
CA GLU A 300 6.55 -28.37 -4.47
C GLU A 300 5.50 -28.78 -3.43
N PHE A 301 4.23 -28.41 -3.63
CA PHE A 301 3.13 -28.78 -2.75
C PHE A 301 2.85 -30.28 -2.86
N PHE A 302 2.92 -30.82 -4.07
CA PHE A 302 2.83 -32.26 -4.29
C PHE A 302 3.94 -33.02 -3.54
N THR A 303 5.19 -32.54 -3.64
CA THR A 303 6.32 -33.11 -2.87
C THR A 303 6.11 -32.97 -1.37
N PHE A 304 5.62 -31.83 -0.89
CA PHE A 304 5.28 -31.61 0.52
C PHE A 304 4.24 -32.60 1.02
N VAL A 305 3.12 -32.78 0.31
CA VAL A 305 2.06 -33.72 0.68
C VAL A 305 2.57 -35.16 0.68
N GLN A 306 3.42 -35.55 -0.28
CA GLN A 306 4.03 -36.89 -0.30
C GLN A 306 4.88 -37.18 0.94
N ASN A 307 5.50 -36.15 1.52
CA ASN A 307 6.33 -36.25 2.71
C ASN A 307 5.54 -36.14 4.02
N GLU A 308 4.23 -35.86 3.97
CA GLU A 308 3.34 -35.71 5.13
C GLU A 308 2.28 -36.84 5.16
N PRO A 309 2.64 -38.05 5.63
CA PRO A 309 1.77 -39.23 5.56
C PRO A 309 0.48 -39.10 6.37
N GLU A 310 0.47 -38.29 7.44
CA GLU A 310 -0.75 -38.02 8.22
C GLU A 310 -1.74 -37.15 7.46
N LEU A 311 -1.28 -36.20 6.64
CA LEU A 311 -2.13 -35.37 5.81
C LEU A 311 -2.85 -36.23 4.74
N ILE A 312 -2.11 -37.18 4.14
CA ILE A 312 -2.67 -38.15 3.18
C ILE A 312 -3.70 -39.06 3.86
N LYS A 313 -3.45 -39.51 5.10
CA LYS A 313 -4.42 -40.30 5.86
C LYS A 313 -5.68 -39.51 6.19
N CYS A 314 -5.56 -38.24 6.59
CA CYS A 314 -6.70 -37.38 6.89
C CYS A 314 -7.54 -37.07 5.65
N ALA A 315 -6.91 -36.80 4.50
CA ALA A 315 -7.62 -36.58 3.23
C ALA A 315 -8.42 -37.82 2.78
N ARG A 316 -7.94 -39.03 3.11
CA ARG A 316 -8.62 -40.29 2.79
C ARG A 316 -9.70 -40.70 3.80
N ARG A 317 -9.80 -40.03 4.96
CA ARG A 317 -10.80 -40.34 6.01
C ARG A 317 -12.13 -39.61 5.83
N GLN A 318 -12.27 -38.77 4.81
CA GLN A 318 -13.56 -38.21 4.42
C GLN A 318 -14.26 -39.13 3.42
N GLU A 319 -14.70 -40.30 3.90
CA GLU A 319 -15.77 -41.11 3.30
C GLU A 319 -16.79 -41.46 4.38
#